data_AF-A0A3N7EPB4-F1
#
_entry.id   AF-A0A3N7EPB4-F1
#
_cell.length_a   1.000
_cell.length_b   1.000
_cell.length_c   1.000
_cell.angle_alpha   90.00
_cell.angle_beta   90.00
_cell.angle_gamma   90.00
#
_symmetry.space_group_name_H-M   'P 1'
#
loop_
_entity.id
_entity.type
_entity.pdbx_description
1 polymer ?
#
loop_
_entity_poly.entity_id
_entity_poly.type
_entity_poly.pdbx_seq_one_letter_code
_entity_poly.pdbx_strand_id
1 'polypeptide(L)'
;MKVLISTDIEGVAGVYHPEQTRQGNPEYERARLLMAHEANAAISGAFDAGATEVLVNDSHGGFRNMPPDVLDARARVVQGKPRYLSMVAGVEEGVDAVCMVGYHSRAQGRGILAHTINGFAFAGIWFGGQELGEAGVYGALAGEYGAPVVMGSGDDVFIAENRPLFPHATFVQTKRATGNTSGVSLSPEQSRHAIRAGVEEALAARAGATPLVFRGPQVVTLRCQTPALADLFCQWPSFERIDGVTLRFTADKVESAVRMLNCCSAMSTMLR
;
A
#
# COMPACT_ATOMS: atom_id res chain seq x y z
N MET A 1 -16.59 -6.68 14.56
CA MET A 1 -15.30 -6.07 14.19
C MET A 1 -15.29 -5.88 12.69
N LYS A 2 -15.02 -4.67 12.21
CA LYS A 2 -14.90 -4.33 10.78
C LYS A 2 -13.41 -4.20 10.41
N VAL A 3 -12.97 -4.99 9.44
CA VAL A 3 -11.56 -5.03 9.00
C VAL A 3 -11.45 -4.51 7.57
N LEU A 4 -10.49 -3.62 7.32
CA LEU A 4 -10.09 -3.23 5.97
C LEU A 4 -8.82 -3.96 5.58
N ILE A 5 -8.85 -4.65 4.45
CA ILE A 5 -7.69 -5.31 3.85
C ILE A 5 -7.32 -4.50 2.62
N SER A 6 -6.16 -3.85 2.62
CA SER A 6 -5.58 -3.25 1.43
C SER A 6 -4.65 -4.26 0.76
N THR A 7 -4.86 -4.55 -0.52
CA THR A 7 -4.08 -5.57 -1.25
C THR A 7 -3.33 -4.94 -2.41
N ASP A 8 -2.03 -5.15 -2.44
CA ASP A 8 -1.12 -4.77 -3.51
C ASP A 8 -0.43 -6.00 -4.12
N ILE A 9 0.22 -5.88 -5.29
CA ILE A 9 0.69 -7.05 -6.04
C ILE A 9 2.21 -7.29 -5.93
N GLU A 10 2.99 -6.24 -5.78
CA GLU A 10 4.45 -6.28 -5.85
C GLU A 10 5.06 -7.14 -4.75
N GLY A 11 4.40 -7.26 -3.58
CA GLY A 11 4.81 -8.04 -2.43
C GLY A 11 4.25 -9.47 -2.39
N VAL A 12 3.38 -9.86 -3.32
CA VAL A 12 2.75 -11.19 -3.37
C VAL A 12 3.81 -12.28 -3.61
N ALA A 13 3.64 -13.45 -2.99
CA ALA A 13 4.51 -14.60 -3.23
C ALA A 13 4.44 -15.04 -4.71
N GLY A 14 5.60 -15.23 -5.34
CA GLY A 14 5.69 -15.57 -6.78
C GLY A 14 5.81 -14.36 -7.73
N VAL A 15 5.66 -13.13 -7.23
CA VAL A 15 5.81 -11.89 -8.04
C VAL A 15 7.19 -11.27 -7.85
N TYR A 16 7.92 -11.01 -8.93
CA TYR A 16 9.29 -10.48 -8.91
C TYR A 16 9.60 -9.51 -10.04
N HIS A 17 8.79 -9.49 -11.10
CA HIS A 17 9.09 -8.74 -12.32
C HIS A 17 7.98 -7.75 -12.68
N PRO A 18 8.29 -6.56 -13.23
CA PRO A 18 7.27 -5.59 -13.62
C PRO A 18 6.25 -6.11 -14.64
N GLU A 19 6.60 -7.12 -15.45
CA GLU A 19 5.62 -7.75 -16.35
C GLU A 19 4.46 -8.41 -15.60
N GLN A 20 4.73 -8.99 -14.42
CA GLN A 20 3.70 -9.59 -13.58
C GLN A 20 2.78 -8.55 -12.93
N THR A 21 3.17 -7.27 -12.91
CA THR A 21 2.37 -6.18 -12.32
C THR A 21 1.72 -5.29 -13.38
N ARG A 22 1.91 -5.58 -14.67
CA ARG A 22 1.39 -4.77 -15.78
C ARG A 22 0.25 -5.46 -16.54
N GLN A 23 -0.93 -4.85 -16.57
CA GLN A 23 -2.08 -5.35 -17.33
C GLN A 23 -1.77 -5.64 -18.80
N GLY A 24 -2.44 -6.66 -19.36
CA GLY A 24 -2.42 -6.97 -20.79
C GLY A 24 -1.42 -8.05 -21.21
N ASN A 25 -0.95 -8.88 -20.28
CA ASN A 25 -0.06 -10.00 -20.60
C ASN A 25 -0.33 -11.25 -19.73
N PRO A 26 0.10 -12.46 -20.16
CA PRO A 26 -0.19 -13.70 -19.45
C PRO A 26 0.44 -13.81 -18.05
N GLU A 27 1.60 -13.20 -17.81
CA GLU A 27 2.27 -13.22 -16.51
C GLU A 27 1.48 -12.40 -15.48
N TYR A 28 0.92 -11.27 -15.91
CA TYR A 28 -0.01 -10.49 -15.09
C TYR A 28 -1.31 -11.23 -14.78
N GLU A 29 -1.92 -11.91 -15.76
CA GLU A 29 -3.15 -12.68 -15.52
C GLU A 29 -2.95 -13.81 -14.50
N ARG A 30 -1.74 -14.37 -14.42
CA ARG A 30 -1.38 -15.32 -13.35
C ARG A 30 -1.17 -14.60 -12.02
N ALA A 31 -0.40 -13.52 -12.01
CA ALA A 31 -0.05 -12.78 -10.79
C ALA A 31 -1.27 -12.17 -10.08
N ARG A 32 -2.24 -11.63 -10.83
CA ARG A 32 -3.47 -11.08 -10.25
C ARG A 32 -4.34 -12.13 -9.53
N LEU A 33 -4.26 -13.40 -9.96
CA LEU A 33 -4.92 -14.50 -9.26
C LEU A 33 -4.19 -14.85 -7.97
N LEU A 34 -2.84 -14.86 -7.98
CA LEU A 34 -2.04 -15.02 -6.76
C LEU A 34 -2.39 -13.93 -5.74
N MET A 35 -2.48 -12.67 -6.18
CA MET A 35 -2.91 -11.52 -5.37
C MET A 35 -4.32 -11.75 -4.78
N ALA A 36 -5.31 -12.13 -5.60
CA ALA A 36 -6.66 -12.41 -5.12
C ALA A 36 -6.71 -13.57 -4.11
N HIS A 37 -5.88 -14.60 -4.29
CA HIS A 37 -5.81 -15.72 -3.36
C HIS A 37 -5.14 -15.36 -2.02
N GLU A 38 -4.14 -14.48 -2.00
CA GLU A 38 -3.59 -13.93 -0.75
C GLU A 38 -4.59 -13.01 -0.05
N ALA A 39 -5.36 -12.21 -0.80
CA ALA A 39 -6.47 -11.43 -0.23
C ALA A 39 -7.53 -12.34 0.40
N ASN A 40 -7.95 -13.42 -0.27
CA ASN A 40 -8.90 -14.39 0.30
C ASN A 40 -8.37 -15.09 1.55
N ALA A 41 -7.05 -15.32 1.64
CA ALA A 41 -6.44 -15.87 2.84
C ALA A 41 -6.53 -14.87 4.02
N ALA A 42 -6.27 -13.59 3.76
CA ALA A 42 -6.45 -12.53 4.75
C ALA A 42 -7.93 -12.36 5.15
N ILE A 43 -8.87 -12.42 4.21
CA ILE A 43 -10.31 -12.41 4.49
C ILE A 43 -10.71 -13.57 5.40
N SER A 44 -10.24 -14.78 5.08
CA SER A 44 -10.53 -15.97 5.88
C SER A 44 -10.04 -15.79 7.31
N GLY A 45 -8.77 -15.38 7.48
CA GLY A 45 -8.20 -15.14 8.81
C GLY A 45 -8.93 -14.04 9.58
N ALA A 46 -9.43 -13.02 8.90
CA ALA A 46 -10.25 -11.99 9.54
C ALA A 46 -11.56 -12.56 10.10
N PHE A 47 -12.28 -13.37 9.32
CA PHE A 47 -13.51 -14.02 9.78
C PHE A 47 -13.24 -15.06 10.88
N ASP A 48 -12.16 -15.83 10.79
CA ASP A 48 -11.76 -16.80 11.82
C ASP A 48 -11.43 -16.10 13.15
N ALA A 49 -10.91 -14.88 13.11
CA ALA A 49 -10.70 -14.01 14.27
C ALA A 49 -11.98 -13.28 14.76
N GLY A 50 -13.15 -13.58 14.19
CA GLY A 50 -14.43 -13.00 14.60
C GLY A 50 -14.76 -11.65 13.97
N ALA A 51 -14.15 -11.28 12.82
CA ALA A 51 -14.65 -10.17 12.03
C ALA A 51 -16.10 -10.43 11.61
N THR A 52 -16.91 -9.39 11.63
CA THR A 52 -18.32 -9.43 11.19
C THR A 52 -18.49 -8.76 9.83
N GLU A 53 -17.54 -7.90 9.46
CA GLU A 53 -17.50 -7.19 8.18
C GLU A 53 -16.05 -7.12 7.70
N VAL A 54 -15.81 -7.46 6.45
CA VAL A 54 -14.50 -7.35 5.82
C VAL A 54 -14.65 -6.57 4.51
N LEU A 55 -13.90 -5.48 4.39
CA LEU A 55 -13.73 -4.74 3.14
C LEU A 55 -12.35 -5.07 2.57
N VAL A 56 -12.30 -5.37 1.28
CA VAL A 56 -11.05 -5.60 0.56
C VAL A 56 -10.88 -4.53 -0.49
N ASN A 57 -9.77 -3.79 -0.41
CA ASN A 57 -9.40 -2.74 -1.32
C ASN A 57 -8.33 -3.24 -2.28
N ASP A 58 -8.64 -3.21 -3.57
CA ASP A 58 -7.66 -3.44 -4.62
C ASP A 58 -6.78 -2.20 -4.78
N SER A 59 -5.53 -2.29 -4.35
CA SER A 59 -4.63 -1.16 -4.16
C SER A 59 -3.49 -1.07 -5.17
N HIS A 60 -3.50 -1.91 -6.22
CA HIS A 60 -2.47 -1.88 -7.27
C HIS A 60 -2.89 -1.06 -8.50
N GLY A 61 -2.04 -0.14 -8.97
CA GLY A 61 -2.12 0.48 -10.30
C GLY A 61 -3.50 1.04 -10.70
N GLY A 62 -4.27 0.28 -11.49
CA GLY A 62 -5.61 0.66 -11.95
C GLY A 62 -6.75 0.35 -10.98
N PHE A 63 -6.47 -0.34 -9.88
CA PHE A 63 -7.40 -0.84 -8.86
C PHE A 63 -8.46 -1.81 -9.43
N ARG A 64 -8.09 -2.59 -10.47
CA ARG A 64 -8.99 -3.50 -11.20
C ARG A 64 -8.30 -4.85 -11.45
N ASN A 65 -7.58 -5.34 -10.46
CA ASN A 65 -6.68 -6.47 -10.54
C ASN A 65 -7.33 -7.73 -9.97
N MET A 66 -8.03 -7.70 -8.85
CA MET A 66 -8.65 -8.91 -8.30
C MET A 66 -9.96 -9.25 -9.04
N PRO A 67 -10.07 -10.43 -9.70
CA PRO A 67 -11.31 -10.84 -10.35
C PRO A 67 -12.45 -11.01 -9.34
N PRO A 68 -13.60 -10.33 -9.50
CA PRO A 68 -14.69 -10.36 -8.51
C PRO A 68 -15.25 -11.75 -8.23
N ASP A 69 -15.26 -12.63 -9.23
CA ASP A 69 -15.76 -14.01 -9.17
C ASP A 69 -14.83 -14.98 -8.41
N VAL A 70 -13.61 -14.56 -8.11
CA VAL A 70 -12.63 -15.34 -7.34
C VAL A 70 -12.63 -14.95 -5.86
N LEU A 71 -13.16 -13.77 -5.52
CA LEU A 71 -13.12 -13.24 -4.15
C LEU A 71 -14.16 -13.91 -3.24
N ASP A 72 -13.83 -14.01 -1.95
CA ASP A 72 -14.73 -14.57 -0.93
C ASP A 72 -16.06 -13.80 -0.87
N ALA A 73 -17.16 -14.52 -1.04
CA ALA A 73 -18.51 -13.96 -1.12
C ALA A 73 -18.97 -13.23 0.16
N ARG A 74 -18.28 -13.43 1.30
CA ARG A 74 -18.57 -12.73 2.55
C ARG A 74 -17.95 -11.32 2.59
N ALA A 75 -16.97 -11.03 1.75
CA ALA A 75 -16.29 -9.74 1.72
C ALA A 75 -16.98 -8.74 0.79
N ARG A 76 -16.88 -7.46 1.14
CA ARG A 76 -17.19 -6.34 0.24
C ARG A 76 -15.92 -5.85 -0.42
N VAL A 77 -15.96 -5.50 -1.70
CA VAL A 77 -14.74 -5.16 -2.46
C VAL A 77 -14.79 -3.73 -2.97
N VAL A 78 -13.71 -2.98 -2.77
CA VAL A 78 -13.51 -1.63 -3.27
C VAL A 78 -12.59 -1.70 -4.50
N GLN A 79 -13.14 -1.42 -5.68
CA GLN A 79 -12.43 -1.52 -6.96
C GLN A 79 -12.60 -0.25 -7.81
N GLY A 80 -11.60 0.02 -8.64
CA GLY A 80 -11.59 1.11 -9.62
C GLY A 80 -11.01 2.42 -9.10
N LYS A 81 -10.76 3.33 -10.06
CA LYS A 81 -10.25 4.69 -9.86
C LYS A 81 -11.05 5.68 -10.72
N PRO A 82 -11.14 6.98 -10.37
CA PRO A 82 -10.51 7.66 -9.22
C PRO A 82 -11.24 7.39 -7.90
N ARG A 83 -10.50 7.38 -6.78
CA ARG A 83 -11.04 7.32 -5.42
C ARG A 83 -10.19 8.15 -4.47
N TYR A 84 -10.82 8.91 -3.57
CA TYR A 84 -10.14 9.95 -2.79
C TYR A 84 -9.06 9.41 -1.85
N LEU A 85 -9.33 8.29 -1.18
CA LEU A 85 -8.43 7.70 -0.19
C LEU A 85 -7.50 6.62 -0.76
N SER A 86 -7.53 6.42 -2.08
CA SER A 86 -6.65 5.49 -2.80
C SER A 86 -6.54 4.13 -2.11
N MET A 87 -5.36 3.68 -1.69
CA MET A 87 -5.10 2.33 -1.17
C MET A 87 -5.79 2.01 0.16
N VAL A 88 -6.42 2.98 0.83
CA VAL A 88 -7.20 2.75 2.06
C VAL A 88 -8.63 3.30 1.97
N ALA A 89 -9.16 3.48 0.76
CA ALA A 89 -10.60 3.69 0.58
C ALA A 89 -11.41 2.57 1.25
N GLY A 90 -12.48 2.96 1.96
CA GLY A 90 -13.25 2.13 2.87
C GLY A 90 -12.93 2.40 4.35
N VAL A 91 -11.79 3.03 4.67
CA VAL A 91 -11.44 3.37 6.07
C VAL A 91 -12.40 4.39 6.68
N GLU A 92 -13.00 5.25 5.84
CA GLU A 92 -14.00 6.24 6.23
C GLU A 92 -15.33 5.62 6.71
N GLU A 93 -15.55 4.31 6.47
CA GLU A 93 -16.71 3.57 6.97
C GLU A 93 -16.60 3.18 8.46
N GLY A 94 -15.53 3.62 9.15
CA GLY A 94 -15.25 3.32 10.55
C GLY A 94 -14.81 1.88 10.74
N VAL A 95 -13.52 1.62 10.54
CA VAL A 95 -12.92 0.27 10.64
C VAL A 95 -12.10 0.13 11.92
N ASP A 96 -12.06 -1.08 12.47
CA ASP A 96 -11.35 -1.38 13.72
C ASP A 96 -9.86 -1.70 13.49
N ALA A 97 -9.50 -2.11 12.27
CA ALA A 97 -8.14 -2.53 11.93
C ALA A 97 -7.90 -2.49 10.41
N VAL A 98 -6.65 -2.24 10.02
CA VAL A 98 -6.16 -2.35 8.64
C VAL A 98 -5.12 -3.46 8.52
N CYS A 99 -5.28 -4.32 7.52
CA CYS A 99 -4.29 -5.31 7.10
C CYS A 99 -3.75 -4.92 5.73
N MET A 100 -2.43 -4.89 5.56
CA MET A 100 -1.74 -4.56 4.31
C MET A 100 -1.16 -5.84 3.69
N VAL A 101 -1.71 -6.31 2.57
CA VAL A 101 -1.34 -7.59 1.95
C VAL A 101 -0.58 -7.34 0.66
N GLY A 102 0.58 -7.97 0.49
CA GLY A 102 1.34 -7.93 -0.75
C GLY A 102 2.02 -6.58 -1.00
N TYR A 103 2.39 -5.85 0.05
CA TYR A 103 3.07 -4.57 -0.03
C TYR A 103 4.58 -4.70 -0.26
N HIS A 104 5.22 -3.61 -0.68
CA HIS A 104 6.64 -3.55 -1.02
C HIS A 104 7.38 -2.37 -0.37
N SER A 105 8.72 -2.41 -0.38
CA SER A 105 9.56 -1.32 0.13
C SER A 105 9.46 -0.06 -0.72
N ARG A 106 9.76 1.10 -0.12
CA ARG A 106 9.65 2.41 -0.78
C ARG A 106 10.60 2.62 -1.95
N ALA A 107 10.36 3.67 -2.74
CA ALA A 107 11.19 4.07 -3.86
C ALA A 107 12.64 4.28 -3.43
N GLN A 108 13.58 3.91 -4.32
CA GLN A 108 15.03 3.91 -4.05
C GLN A 108 15.45 2.94 -2.93
N GLY A 109 14.54 2.08 -2.44
CA GLY A 109 14.82 0.96 -1.56
C GLY A 109 15.44 -0.24 -2.29
N ARG A 110 15.87 -1.25 -1.53
CA ARG A 110 16.51 -2.47 -2.04
C ARG A 110 15.56 -3.66 -2.20
N GLY A 111 14.29 -3.51 -1.86
CA GLY A 111 13.30 -4.56 -1.99
C GLY A 111 12.92 -4.85 -3.43
N ILE A 112 12.20 -5.95 -3.60
CA ILE A 112 11.65 -6.37 -4.89
C ILE A 112 10.60 -5.35 -5.32
N LEU A 113 10.72 -4.87 -6.57
CA LEU A 113 9.80 -3.92 -7.21
C LEU A 113 9.60 -2.60 -6.42
N ALA A 114 10.62 -2.21 -5.66
CA ALA A 114 10.60 -1.04 -4.78
C ALA A 114 10.22 0.27 -5.51
N HIS A 115 9.12 0.89 -5.11
CA HIS A 115 8.67 2.19 -5.58
C HIS A 115 7.72 2.85 -4.56
N THR A 116 7.13 4.01 -4.88
CA THR A 116 6.15 4.67 -4.01
C THR A 116 5.11 5.42 -4.83
N ILE A 117 3.85 4.98 -4.74
CA ILE A 117 2.60 5.43 -5.40
C ILE A 117 2.65 5.38 -6.93
N ASN A 118 3.70 5.94 -7.53
CA ASN A 118 3.92 5.98 -8.97
C ASN A 118 5.42 5.94 -9.25
N GLY A 119 5.94 4.74 -9.55
CA GLY A 119 7.38 4.53 -9.78
C GLY A 119 7.97 5.31 -10.97
N PHE A 120 7.14 5.79 -11.90
CA PHE A 120 7.59 6.69 -12.97
C PHE A 120 7.78 8.13 -12.48
N ALA A 121 7.00 8.56 -11.49
CA ALA A 121 6.94 9.97 -11.10
C ALA A 121 7.73 10.27 -9.82
N PHE A 122 7.67 9.38 -8.83
CA PHE A 122 8.09 9.67 -7.46
C PHE A 122 9.33 8.87 -7.08
N ALA A 123 10.34 9.58 -6.59
CA ALA A 123 11.61 9.04 -6.09
C ALA A 123 11.73 9.12 -4.55
N GLY A 124 10.72 9.65 -3.87
CA GLY A 124 10.63 9.69 -2.40
C GLY A 124 9.54 10.67 -1.94
N ILE A 125 8.91 10.37 -0.79
CA ILE A 125 7.87 11.18 -0.17
C ILE A 125 8.21 11.32 1.32
N TRP A 126 8.11 12.54 1.86
CA TRP A 126 8.30 12.80 3.28
C TRP A 126 7.10 13.53 3.87
N PHE A 127 6.61 13.05 5.01
CA PHE A 127 5.67 13.78 5.86
C PHE A 127 6.41 14.23 7.12
N GLY A 128 6.41 15.54 7.41
CA GLY A 128 7.05 16.06 8.62
C GLY A 128 8.56 15.73 8.72
N GLY A 129 9.24 15.58 7.58
CA GLY A 129 10.66 15.21 7.52
C GLY A 129 10.97 13.71 7.60
N GLN A 130 9.97 12.86 7.80
CA GLN A 130 10.12 11.41 7.81
C GLN A 130 9.80 10.82 6.42
N GLU A 131 10.74 10.08 5.83
CA GLU A 131 10.54 9.41 4.54
C GLU A 131 9.59 8.23 4.70
N LEU A 132 8.56 8.16 3.85
CA LEU A 132 7.53 7.13 3.90
C LEU A 132 7.42 6.42 2.55
N GLY A 133 7.29 5.09 2.60
CA GLY A 133 6.72 4.30 1.52
C GLY A 133 5.19 4.33 1.53
N GLU A 134 4.58 3.48 0.71
CA GLU A 134 3.13 3.41 0.60
C GLU A 134 2.47 2.97 1.90
N ALA A 135 3.00 1.94 2.57
CA ALA A 135 2.48 1.52 3.87
C ALA A 135 2.55 2.64 4.91
N GLY A 136 3.62 3.44 4.92
CA GLY A 136 3.73 4.61 5.79
C GLY A 136 2.69 5.69 5.47
N VAL A 137 2.57 6.09 4.20
CA VAL A 137 1.62 7.12 3.75
C VAL A 137 0.18 6.70 4.03
N TYR A 138 -0.19 5.48 3.67
CA TYR A 138 -1.56 4.99 3.82
C TYR A 138 -1.88 4.49 5.22
N GLY A 139 -0.88 4.07 6.00
CA GLY A 139 -1.02 3.81 7.43
C GLY A 139 -1.24 5.10 8.23
N ALA A 140 -0.58 6.20 7.85
CA ALA A 140 -0.85 7.52 8.40
C ALA A 140 -2.26 8.00 8.03
N LEU A 141 -2.71 7.77 6.79
CA LEU A 141 -4.08 8.08 6.40
C LEU A 141 -5.09 7.24 7.20
N ALA A 142 -4.86 5.94 7.37
CA ALA A 142 -5.70 5.11 8.21
C ALA A 142 -5.76 5.59 9.66
N GLY A 143 -4.62 6.02 10.20
CA GLY A 143 -4.55 6.56 11.56
C GLY A 143 -5.25 7.90 11.75
N GLU A 144 -5.34 8.74 10.71
CA GLU A 144 -6.20 9.94 10.72
C GLU A 144 -7.68 9.59 10.92
N TYR A 145 -8.12 8.42 10.43
CA TYR A 145 -9.46 7.86 10.67
C TYR A 145 -9.56 7.00 11.93
N GLY A 146 -8.49 6.94 12.74
CA GLY A 146 -8.46 6.19 14.01
C GLY A 146 -8.22 4.69 13.87
N ALA A 147 -7.90 4.20 12.67
CA ALA A 147 -7.67 2.78 12.43
C ALA A 147 -6.18 2.41 12.48
N PRO A 148 -5.76 1.44 13.33
CA PRO A 148 -4.38 0.96 13.35
C PRO A 148 -4.11 -0.03 12.23
N VAL A 149 -2.87 -0.03 11.72
CA VAL A 149 -2.37 -1.10 10.86
C VAL A 149 -1.89 -2.24 11.76
N VAL A 150 -2.55 -3.39 11.69
CA VAL A 150 -2.29 -4.53 12.59
C VAL A 150 -1.54 -5.67 11.91
N MET A 151 -1.52 -5.70 10.58
CA MET A 151 -0.84 -6.74 9.81
C MET A 151 -0.25 -6.17 8.53
N GLY A 152 0.93 -6.67 8.17
CA GLY A 152 1.59 -6.37 6.89
C GLY A 152 2.21 -7.63 6.26
N SER A 153 2.07 -7.83 4.95
CA SER A 153 2.82 -8.86 4.22
C SER A 153 3.56 -8.29 3.02
N GLY A 154 4.74 -8.86 2.76
CA GLY A 154 5.65 -8.42 1.70
C GLY A 154 7.02 -9.09 1.83
N ASP A 155 8.03 -8.49 1.21
CA ASP A 155 9.41 -8.96 1.37
C ASP A 155 10.05 -8.55 2.70
N ASP A 156 11.25 -9.06 2.97
CA ASP A 156 12.02 -8.76 4.17
C ASP A 156 12.40 -7.27 4.30
N VAL A 157 12.62 -6.58 3.17
CA VAL A 157 12.97 -5.16 3.15
C VAL A 157 11.76 -4.30 3.52
N PHE A 158 10.58 -4.60 2.98
CA PHE A 158 9.30 -3.99 3.35
C PHE A 158 9.05 -4.12 4.86
N ILE A 159 9.26 -5.32 5.40
CA ILE A 159 9.06 -5.58 6.84
C ILE A 159 10.04 -4.78 7.69
N ALA A 160 11.33 -4.79 7.33
CA ALA A 160 12.34 -4.03 8.06
C ALA A 160 12.06 -2.52 8.04
N GLU A 161 11.59 -2.00 6.90
CA GLU A 161 11.21 -0.59 6.73
C GLU A 161 10.01 -0.18 7.60
N ASN A 162 8.99 -1.05 7.71
CA ASN A 162 7.69 -0.67 8.30
C ASN A 162 7.52 -1.12 9.75
N ARG A 163 8.35 -2.04 10.26
CA ARG A 163 8.30 -2.46 11.68
C ARG A 163 8.43 -1.30 12.68
N PRO A 164 9.30 -0.29 12.48
CA PRO A 164 9.34 0.87 13.38
C PRO A 164 8.06 1.73 13.33
N LEU A 165 7.33 1.72 12.21
CA LEU A 165 6.10 2.50 12.05
C LEU A 165 4.90 1.81 12.70
N PHE A 166 4.86 0.48 12.64
CA PHE A 166 3.77 -0.35 13.15
C PHE A 166 4.33 -1.41 14.12
N PRO A 167 4.82 -1.02 15.30
CA PRO A 167 5.55 -1.92 16.20
C PRO A 167 4.69 -3.07 16.78
N HIS A 168 3.37 -2.92 16.75
CA HIS A 168 2.39 -3.90 17.19
C HIS A 168 1.87 -4.78 16.04
N ALA A 169 2.23 -4.49 14.79
CA ALA A 169 1.72 -5.23 13.65
C ALA A 169 2.42 -6.59 13.50
N THR A 170 1.64 -7.62 13.17
CA THR A 170 2.17 -8.91 12.74
C THR A 170 2.65 -8.79 11.30
N PHE A 171 3.93 -9.07 11.06
CA PHE A 171 4.51 -9.03 9.73
C PHE A 171 4.73 -10.44 9.17
N VAL A 172 4.17 -10.69 7.99
CA VAL A 172 4.29 -11.97 7.27
C VAL A 172 5.22 -11.80 6.08
N GLN A 173 6.40 -12.44 6.15
CA GLN A 173 7.35 -12.44 5.04
C GLN A 173 6.92 -13.44 3.96
N THR A 174 6.48 -12.94 2.81
CA THR A 174 6.06 -13.77 1.65
C THR A 174 7.25 -14.20 0.80
N LYS A 175 8.33 -13.40 0.83
CA LYS A 175 9.56 -13.62 0.06
C LYS A 175 10.76 -12.87 0.67
N ARG A 176 11.96 -13.22 0.22
CA ARG A 176 13.20 -12.54 0.57
C ARG A 176 13.82 -11.91 -0.68
N ALA A 177 14.13 -10.62 -0.64
CA ALA A 177 14.79 -9.91 -1.71
C ALA A 177 16.28 -10.29 -1.81
N THR A 178 16.74 -10.55 -3.04
CA THR A 178 18.18 -10.61 -3.38
C THR A 178 18.57 -9.50 -4.35
N GLY A 179 17.59 -8.83 -4.95
CA GLY A 179 17.71 -7.66 -5.81
C GLY A 179 16.33 -7.10 -6.13
N ASN A 180 16.27 -6.02 -6.92
CA ASN A 180 15.01 -5.36 -7.24
C ASN A 180 14.04 -6.22 -8.06
N THR A 181 14.54 -7.21 -8.79
CA THR A 181 13.72 -8.15 -9.59
C THR A 181 14.08 -9.61 -9.32
N SER A 182 14.68 -9.91 -8.17
CA SER A 182 15.11 -11.26 -7.82
C SER A 182 14.99 -11.53 -6.32
N GLY A 183 14.66 -12.77 -5.98
CA GLY A 183 14.52 -13.18 -4.58
C GLY A 183 14.15 -14.65 -4.43
N VAL A 184 13.85 -15.03 -3.19
CA VAL A 184 13.38 -16.38 -2.83
C VAL A 184 11.98 -16.28 -2.26
N SER A 185 11.05 -17.01 -2.86
CA SER A 185 9.63 -16.99 -2.49
C SER A 185 9.27 -18.11 -1.53
N LEU A 186 8.30 -17.86 -0.64
CA LEU A 186 7.39 -18.92 -0.22
C LEU A 186 6.61 -19.44 -1.43
N SER A 187 6.15 -20.70 -1.37
CA SER A 187 5.14 -21.15 -2.33
C SER A 187 3.84 -20.35 -2.12
N PRO A 188 3.00 -20.16 -3.16
CA PRO A 188 1.71 -19.49 -3.00
C PRO A 188 0.82 -20.13 -1.91
N GLU A 189 0.90 -21.46 -1.74
CA GLU A 189 0.18 -22.15 -0.68
C GLU A 189 0.70 -21.80 0.72
N GLN A 190 2.03 -21.85 0.92
CA GLN A 190 2.65 -21.45 2.19
C GLN A 190 2.37 -19.99 2.53
N SER A 191 2.42 -19.10 1.53
CA SER A 191 2.11 -17.67 1.70
C SER A 191 0.69 -17.45 2.19
N ARG A 192 -0.30 -18.11 1.56
CA ARG A 192 -1.71 -18.02 2.00
C ARG A 192 -1.91 -18.53 3.42
N HIS A 193 -1.32 -19.67 3.78
CA HIS A 193 -1.41 -20.18 5.15
C HIS A 193 -0.79 -19.21 6.17
N ALA A 194 0.38 -18.65 5.85
CA ALA A 194 1.06 -17.68 6.72
C ALA A 194 0.27 -16.36 6.86
N ILE A 195 -0.33 -15.86 5.77
CA ILE A 195 -1.16 -14.65 5.78
C ILE A 195 -2.43 -14.87 6.61
N ARG A 196 -3.14 -15.99 6.43
CA ARG A 196 -4.33 -16.32 7.23
C ARG A 196 -4.00 -16.33 8.72
N ALA A 197 -2.96 -17.08 9.12
CA ALA A 197 -2.51 -17.16 10.50
C ALA A 197 -2.04 -15.80 11.05
N GLY A 198 -1.32 -15.02 10.25
CA GLY A 198 -0.84 -13.69 10.65
C GLY A 198 -1.96 -12.68 10.86
N VAL A 199 -3.04 -12.76 10.06
CA VAL A 199 -4.24 -11.93 10.27
C VAL A 199 -4.99 -12.38 11.54
N GLU A 200 -5.13 -13.68 11.77
CA GLU A 200 -5.76 -14.20 13.00
C GLU A 200 -5.01 -13.72 14.26
N GLU A 201 -3.69 -13.85 14.26
CA GLU A 201 -2.81 -13.39 15.35
C GLU A 201 -2.93 -11.88 15.57
N ALA A 202 -2.82 -11.09 14.50
CA ALA A 202 -2.89 -9.63 14.55
C ALA A 202 -4.22 -9.14 15.13
N LEU A 203 -5.34 -9.73 14.70
CA LEU A 203 -6.67 -9.32 15.13
C LEU A 203 -6.97 -9.75 16.55
N ALA A 204 -6.46 -10.90 17.00
CA ALA A 204 -6.54 -11.31 18.40
C ALA A 204 -5.79 -10.33 19.34
N ALA A 205 -4.66 -9.78 18.88
CA ALA A 205 -3.84 -8.82 19.64
C ALA A 205 -4.23 -7.34 19.43
N ARG A 206 -5.21 -7.03 18.57
CA ARG A 206 -5.50 -5.66 18.12
C ARG A 206 -5.81 -4.66 19.23
N ALA A 207 -6.26 -5.11 20.40
CA ALA A 207 -6.62 -4.23 21.51
C ALA A 207 -5.42 -3.41 22.02
N GLY A 208 -4.19 -3.88 21.78
CA GLY A 208 -2.95 -3.13 22.07
C GLY A 208 -2.41 -2.32 20.89
N ALA A 209 -3.09 -2.33 19.74
CA ALA A 209 -2.62 -1.63 18.54
C ALA A 209 -2.93 -0.14 18.60
N THR A 210 -2.00 0.69 18.11
CA THR A 210 -2.13 2.15 18.12
C THR A 210 -2.06 2.73 16.70
N PRO A 211 -2.95 3.64 16.31
CA PRO A 211 -2.88 4.23 14.99
C PRO A 211 -1.63 5.09 14.79
N LEU A 212 -1.06 5.07 13.58
CA LEU A 212 0.02 5.97 13.19
C LEU A 212 -0.55 7.36 12.90
N VAL A 213 -0.28 8.33 13.77
CA VAL A 213 -0.88 9.67 13.68
C VAL A 213 0.18 10.73 13.41
N PHE A 214 -0.01 11.46 12.30
CA PHE A 214 0.71 12.71 12.03
C PHE A 214 -0.19 13.89 12.39
N ARG A 215 0.22 14.68 13.39
CA ARG A 215 -0.60 15.80 13.90
C ARG A 215 -0.35 17.09 13.12
N GLY A 216 -1.41 17.90 13.00
CA GLY A 216 -1.35 19.23 12.41
C GLY A 216 -1.27 19.23 10.88
N PRO A 217 -1.04 20.42 10.27
CA PRO A 217 -0.79 20.51 8.85
C PRO A 217 0.45 19.71 8.45
N GLN A 218 0.34 18.97 7.35
CA GLN A 218 1.39 18.14 6.82
C GLN A 218 2.25 18.95 5.85
N VAL A 219 3.50 19.17 6.22
CA VAL A 219 4.53 19.61 5.28
C VAL A 219 5.01 18.38 4.52
N VAL A 220 4.64 18.32 3.25
CA VAL A 220 4.97 17.23 2.34
C VAL A 220 6.15 17.65 1.47
N THR A 221 7.20 16.83 1.43
CA THR A 221 8.26 16.94 0.42
C THR A 221 8.11 15.79 -0.55
N LEU A 222 8.13 16.09 -1.85
CA LEU A 222 8.09 15.11 -2.93
C LEU A 222 9.35 15.26 -3.76
N ARG A 223 10.15 14.19 -3.82
CA ARG A 223 11.27 14.09 -4.77
C ARG A 223 10.76 13.40 -6.03
N CYS A 224 10.86 14.07 -7.17
CA CYS A 224 10.46 13.55 -8.47
C CYS A 224 11.59 12.75 -9.12
N GLN A 225 11.25 11.88 -10.08
CA GLN A 225 12.25 11.13 -10.85
C GLN A 225 13.03 12.03 -11.84
N THR A 226 12.43 13.10 -12.34
CA THR A 226 13.05 14.00 -13.33
C THR A 226 12.68 15.47 -13.09
N PRO A 227 13.49 16.42 -13.60
CA PRO A 227 13.14 17.85 -13.56
C PRO A 227 11.81 18.17 -14.25
N ALA A 228 11.50 17.49 -15.37
CA ALA A 228 10.26 17.72 -16.11
C ALA A 228 9.00 17.38 -15.29
N LEU A 229 9.06 16.37 -14.42
CA LEU A 229 7.97 16.05 -13.49
C LEU A 229 7.81 17.14 -12.42
N ALA A 230 8.93 17.68 -11.91
CA ALA A 230 8.88 18.81 -10.98
C ALA A 230 8.30 20.08 -11.65
N ASP A 231 8.68 20.38 -12.89
CA ASP A 231 8.12 21.47 -13.69
C ASP A 231 6.61 21.33 -13.88
N LEU A 232 6.16 20.10 -14.19
CA LEU A 232 4.76 19.77 -14.37
C LEU A 232 3.96 19.92 -13.08
N PHE A 233 4.44 19.38 -11.96
CA PHE A 233 3.70 19.46 -10.70
C PHE A 233 3.64 20.88 -10.15
N CYS A 234 4.72 21.65 -10.29
CA CYS A 234 4.76 23.06 -9.89
C CYS A 234 3.93 23.98 -10.81
N GLN A 235 3.24 23.46 -11.82
CA GLN A 235 2.12 24.19 -12.45
C GLN A 235 0.99 24.44 -11.44
N TRP A 236 0.87 23.62 -10.38
CA TRP A 236 -0.03 23.89 -9.25
C TRP A 236 0.61 24.95 -8.34
N PRO A 237 0.05 26.18 -8.24
CA PRO A 237 0.70 27.31 -7.54
C PRO A 237 0.96 27.11 -6.04
N SER A 238 0.31 26.13 -5.40
CA SER A 238 0.52 25.80 -3.99
C SER A 238 1.79 24.97 -3.75
N PHE A 239 2.46 24.51 -4.81
CA PHE A 239 3.71 23.75 -4.73
C PHE A 239 4.90 24.66 -4.95
N GLU A 240 5.90 24.52 -4.08
CA GLU A 240 7.16 25.24 -4.14
C GLU A 240 8.26 24.29 -4.62
N ARG A 241 8.93 24.63 -5.72
CA ARG A 241 10.13 23.91 -6.16
C ARG A 241 11.32 24.34 -5.32
N ILE A 242 11.93 23.39 -4.60
CA ILE A 242 13.06 23.69 -3.70
C ILE A 242 14.42 23.33 -4.32
N ASP A 243 14.45 22.44 -5.31
CA ASP A 243 15.65 22.13 -6.12
C ASP A 243 15.26 21.58 -7.51
N GLY A 244 16.24 21.03 -8.25
CA GLY A 244 16.03 20.52 -9.60
C GLY A 244 14.98 19.41 -9.74
N VAL A 245 14.70 18.63 -8.71
CA VAL A 245 13.74 17.50 -8.75
C VAL A 245 12.79 17.45 -7.56
N THR A 246 13.00 18.28 -6.55
CA THR A 246 12.23 18.26 -5.30
C THR A 246 11.29 19.44 -5.21
N LEU A 247 10.06 19.15 -4.78
CA LEU A 247 9.05 20.16 -4.44
C LEU A 247 8.52 19.94 -3.03
N ARG A 248 7.92 21.00 -2.48
CA ARG A 248 7.30 21.01 -1.16
C ARG A 248 5.92 21.65 -1.22
N PHE A 249 5.00 21.17 -0.40
CA PHE A 249 3.70 21.78 -0.18
C PHE A 249 3.17 21.50 1.22
N THR A 250 2.17 22.28 1.63
CA THR A 250 1.47 22.07 2.90
C THR A 250 0.05 21.58 2.60
N ALA A 251 -0.42 20.62 3.38
CA ALA A 251 -1.79 20.15 3.37
C ALA A 251 -2.37 20.21 4.78
N ASP A 252 -3.65 20.52 4.94
CA ASP A 252 -4.26 20.70 6.27
C ASP A 252 -4.25 19.42 7.12
N LYS A 253 -4.28 18.27 6.45
CA LYS A 253 -4.37 16.93 7.04
C LYS A 253 -3.80 15.87 6.08
N VAL A 254 -3.59 14.65 6.55
CA VAL A 254 -3.03 13.53 5.78
C VAL A 254 -3.91 13.19 4.58
N GLU A 255 -5.24 13.21 4.73
CA GLU A 255 -6.16 13.00 3.60
C GLU A 255 -5.89 13.99 2.47
N SER A 256 -5.75 15.28 2.79
CA SER A 256 -5.46 16.32 1.81
C SER A 256 -4.12 16.09 1.12
N ALA A 257 -3.08 15.70 1.88
CA ALA A 257 -1.77 15.35 1.33
C ALA A 257 -1.86 14.19 0.32
N VAL A 258 -2.55 13.10 0.69
CA VAL A 258 -2.75 11.94 -0.20
C VAL A 258 -3.50 12.34 -1.46
N ARG A 259 -4.55 13.16 -1.35
CA ARG A 259 -5.31 13.62 -2.52
C ARG A 259 -4.46 14.48 -3.45
N MET A 260 -3.62 15.37 -2.92
CA MET A 260 -2.68 16.16 -3.72
C MET A 260 -1.64 15.27 -4.43
N LEU A 261 -1.09 14.27 -3.74
CA LEU A 261 -0.17 13.28 -4.35
C LEU A 261 -0.85 12.47 -5.46
N ASN A 262 -2.12 12.07 -5.28
CA ASN A 262 -2.90 11.40 -6.31
C ASN A 262 -3.08 12.28 -7.57
N CYS A 263 -3.31 13.58 -7.38
CA CYS A 263 -3.34 14.53 -8.49
C CYS A 263 -1.99 14.62 -9.21
N CYS A 264 -0.86 14.70 -8.50
CA CYS A 264 0.47 14.66 -9.13
C CYS A 264 0.66 13.37 -9.94
N SER A 265 0.29 12.23 -9.36
CA SER A 265 0.37 10.93 -10.04
C SER A 265 -0.45 10.94 -11.33
N ALA A 266 -1.67 11.49 -11.31
CA ALA A 266 -2.50 11.64 -12.50
C ALA A 266 -1.89 12.61 -13.53
N MET A 267 -1.39 13.77 -13.10
CA MET A 267 -0.73 14.75 -13.98
C MET A 267 0.44 14.13 -14.74
N SER A 268 1.24 13.25 -14.07
CA SER A 268 2.41 12.61 -14.68
C SER A 268 2.14 11.86 -15.98
N THR A 269 0.89 11.47 -16.25
CA THR A 269 0.48 10.84 -17.51
C THR A 269 0.71 11.71 -18.74
N MET A 270 0.78 13.04 -18.58
CA MET A 270 1.13 13.98 -19.66
C MET A 270 2.54 13.77 -20.22
N LEU A 271 3.44 13.17 -19.45
CA LEU A 271 4.85 12.95 -19.80
C LEU A 271 5.17 11.48 -20.14
N ARG A 272 4.14 10.64 -20.30
CA ARG A 272 4.28 9.22 -20.66
C ARG A 272 4.05 8.96 -22.15
#